data_AF-A0A9C9YUR1-F1
#
_entry.id   AF-A0A9C9YUR1-F1
#
_cell.length_a   1.000
_cell.length_b   1.000
_cell.length_c   1.000
_cell.angle_alpha   90.00
_cell.angle_beta   90.00
_cell.angle_gamma   90.00
#
_symmetry.space_group_name_H-M   'P 1'
#
loop_
_entity.id
_entity.type
_entity.pdbx_description
1 polymer ?
#
loop_
_entity_poly.entity_id
_entity_poly.type
_entity_poly.pdbx_seq_one_letter_code
_entity_poly.pdbx_strand_id
1 'polypeptide(L)'
;MTIADPRQFAMMPDTARIKLRLFENKLSETLEFGTLGNVKTTADISNGAFSAPTCQLRVVATDAQHKGLLLGSTDTWNLKAGGDDEGSKASESILLFLPQDISPRTWKLDVREDDYPVVYIDKKIPDPRTWARNDPVFVSCVLPAIIREVFDDLLLANTPPVQAWAKDWLLWADTLMPGKAPPWNDGRPQKQAWLADLVDSFCQRHGMLDLLVGMLEQEAAA
;
A
#
# COMPACT_ATOMS: atom_id res chain seq x y z
N MET A 1 -5.07 -12.48 12.66
CA MET A 1 -6.00 -12.20 11.55
C MET A 1 -7.25 -13.02 11.79
N THR A 2 -8.40 -12.37 11.99
CA THR A 2 -9.64 -13.05 12.38
C THR A 2 -10.54 -13.17 11.17
N ILE A 3 -11.01 -14.38 10.84
CA ILE A 3 -11.98 -14.59 9.78
C ILE A 3 -13.30 -13.93 10.22
N ALA A 4 -13.78 -12.96 9.43
CA ALA A 4 -14.72 -11.93 9.91
C ALA A 4 -16.19 -12.39 10.07
N ASP A 5 -16.63 -13.48 9.45
CA ASP A 5 -17.97 -14.05 9.71
C ASP A 5 -18.06 -15.53 9.30
N PRO A 6 -18.14 -16.48 10.26
CA PRO A 6 -18.31 -17.91 9.97
C PRO A 6 -19.55 -18.25 9.14
N ARG A 7 -20.58 -17.39 9.14
CA ARG A 7 -21.84 -17.62 8.41
C ARG A 7 -21.67 -17.54 6.90
N GLN A 8 -20.67 -16.80 6.41
CA GLN A 8 -20.36 -16.72 4.97
C GLN A 8 -19.91 -18.05 4.37
N PHE A 9 -19.54 -19.01 5.21
CA PHE A 9 -19.10 -20.35 4.80
C PHE A 9 -20.19 -21.42 4.96
N ALA A 10 -21.39 -21.07 5.44
CA ALA A 10 -22.42 -22.05 5.82
C ALA A 10 -22.93 -22.93 4.65
N MET A 11 -22.75 -22.49 3.40
CA MET A 11 -23.13 -23.27 2.21
C MET A 11 -21.95 -24.02 1.57
N MET A 12 -20.76 -23.95 2.18
CA MET A 12 -19.54 -24.57 1.65
C MET A 12 -19.23 -25.88 2.40
N PRO A 13 -18.65 -26.90 1.74
CA PRO A 13 -18.30 -28.15 2.41
C PRO A 13 -17.24 -27.95 3.48
N ASP A 14 -17.38 -28.61 4.63
CA ASP A 14 -16.40 -28.59 5.72
C ASP A 14 -15.00 -29.09 5.31
N THR A 15 -14.94 -29.88 4.22
CA THR A 15 -13.70 -30.40 3.65
C THR A 15 -12.96 -29.35 2.81
N ALA A 16 -13.61 -28.26 2.40
CA ALA A 16 -13.01 -27.24 1.56
C ALA A 16 -11.81 -26.59 2.25
N ARG A 17 -10.72 -26.43 1.50
CA ARG A 17 -9.45 -25.89 2.01
C ARG A 17 -9.43 -24.38 1.96
N ILE A 18 -8.94 -23.81 3.05
CA ILE A 18 -8.70 -22.36 3.16
C ILE A 18 -7.24 -22.11 2.80
N LYS A 19 -7.02 -21.29 1.78
CA LYS A 19 -5.70 -20.91 1.28
C LYS A 19 -5.56 -19.40 1.29
N LEU A 20 -4.39 -18.90 1.68
CA LEU A 20 -4.02 -17.50 1.51
C LEU A 20 -2.90 -17.43 0.49
N ARG A 21 -3.16 -16.82 -0.66
CA ARG A 21 -2.11 -16.53 -1.63
C ARG A 21 -1.42 -15.25 -1.22
N LEU A 22 -0.10 -15.30 -1.13
CA LEU A 22 0.79 -14.17 -0.98
C LEU A 22 1.50 -13.95 -2.30
N PHE A 23 1.53 -12.74 -2.82
CA PHE A 23 2.32 -12.40 -3.99
C PHE A 23 2.92 -11.00 -3.86
N GLU A 24 4.19 -10.89 -4.23
CA GLU A 24 4.97 -9.66 -4.21
C GLU A 24 6.05 -9.77 -5.30
N ASN A 25 6.02 -8.88 -6.29
CA ASN A 25 6.91 -8.95 -7.46
C ASN A 25 6.83 -10.32 -8.16
N LYS A 26 7.94 -11.08 -8.20
CA LYS A 26 8.01 -12.46 -8.76
C LYS A 26 7.86 -13.55 -7.70
N LEU A 27 7.66 -13.17 -6.44
CA LEU A 27 7.46 -14.11 -5.34
C LEU A 27 5.98 -14.44 -5.25
N SER A 28 5.66 -15.73 -5.17
CA SER A 28 4.32 -16.22 -4.86
C SER A 28 4.45 -17.33 -3.85
N GLU A 29 3.65 -17.26 -2.80
CA GLU A 29 3.53 -18.30 -1.79
C GLU A 29 2.04 -18.56 -1.53
N THR A 30 1.71 -19.76 -1.09
CA THR A 30 0.35 -20.10 -0.68
C THR A 30 0.40 -20.74 0.68
N LEU A 31 -0.14 -20.03 1.67
CA LEU A 31 -0.30 -20.54 3.01
C LEU A 31 -1.59 -21.36 3.11
N GLU A 32 -1.58 -22.42 3.91
CA GLU A 32 -2.74 -23.28 4.13
C GLU A 32 -3.25 -23.17 5.56
N PHE A 33 -4.51 -22.77 5.71
CA PHE A 33 -5.19 -22.57 7.00
C PHE A 33 -6.10 -23.76 7.36
N GLY A 34 -5.82 -24.95 6.82
CA GLY A 34 -6.64 -26.14 7.05
C GLY A 34 -7.90 -26.17 6.19
N THR A 35 -8.99 -26.70 6.75
CA THR A 35 -10.30 -26.79 6.08
C THR A 35 -11.35 -26.01 6.86
N LEU A 36 -12.52 -25.76 6.27
CA LEU A 36 -13.63 -25.10 6.98
C LEU A 36 -14.07 -25.85 8.25
N GLY A 37 -14.01 -27.19 8.25
CA GLY A 37 -14.29 -28.02 9.42
C GLY A 37 -13.14 -28.14 10.43
N ASN A 38 -11.92 -27.71 10.07
CA ASN A 38 -10.75 -27.71 10.96
C ASN A 38 -9.83 -26.54 10.61
N VAL A 39 -10.29 -25.34 10.95
CA VAL A 39 -9.62 -24.09 10.63
C VAL A 39 -8.41 -23.90 11.52
N LYS A 40 -7.24 -23.72 10.91
CA LYS A 40 -6.06 -23.19 11.59
C LYS A 40 -6.13 -21.67 11.55
N THR A 41 -5.76 -21.01 12.64
CA THR A 41 -5.77 -19.53 12.73
C THR A 41 -4.43 -18.90 12.40
N THR A 42 -3.38 -19.71 12.32
CA THR A 42 -2.00 -19.28 12.05
C THR A 42 -1.37 -20.15 10.97
N ALA A 43 -0.51 -19.51 10.17
CA ALA A 43 0.36 -20.18 9.21
C ALA A 43 1.66 -19.35 9.10
N ASP A 44 2.79 -20.02 8.99
CA ASP A 44 4.09 -19.38 8.88
C ASP A 44 4.39 -19.01 7.43
N ILE A 45 4.89 -17.79 7.23
CA ILE A 45 5.40 -17.35 5.93
C ILE A 45 6.80 -17.96 5.78
N SER A 46 6.97 -18.87 4.84
CA SER A 46 8.26 -19.54 4.62
C SER A 46 9.27 -18.63 3.94
N ASN A 47 8.82 -17.71 3.10
CA ASN A 47 9.69 -16.78 2.41
C ASN A 47 9.79 -15.43 3.14
N GLY A 48 10.85 -15.26 3.93
CA GLY A 48 11.15 -14.00 4.62
C GLY A 48 11.47 -12.81 3.71
N ALA A 49 11.57 -13.00 2.39
CA ALA A 49 11.71 -11.90 1.44
C ALA A 49 10.40 -11.11 1.25
N PHE A 50 9.25 -11.68 1.66
CA PHE A 50 8.00 -10.95 1.65
C PHE A 50 8.05 -9.77 2.61
N SER A 51 7.75 -8.60 2.07
CA SER A 51 7.75 -7.37 2.84
C SER A 51 6.34 -6.84 3.10
N ALA A 52 5.55 -6.65 2.05
CA ALA A 52 4.16 -6.22 2.14
C ALA A 52 3.38 -6.95 1.04
N PRO A 53 3.29 -8.30 1.11
CA PRO A 53 2.68 -9.08 0.04
C PRO A 53 1.20 -8.74 -0.10
N THR A 54 0.77 -8.65 -1.35
CA THR A 54 -0.65 -8.69 -1.66
C THR A 54 -1.18 -10.09 -1.35
N CYS A 55 -2.33 -10.11 -0.68
CA CYS A 55 -3.00 -11.26 -0.13
C CYS A 55 -4.29 -11.52 -0.89
N GLN A 56 -4.62 -12.80 -1.06
CA GLN A 56 -5.94 -13.22 -1.50
C GLN A 56 -6.36 -14.49 -0.76
N LEU A 57 -7.45 -14.44 0.01
CA LEU A 57 -8.03 -15.61 0.65
C LEU A 57 -8.86 -16.36 -0.39
N ARG A 58 -8.66 -17.68 -0.47
CA ARG A 58 -9.40 -18.57 -1.36
C ARG A 58 -9.90 -19.78 -0.59
N VAL A 59 -11.15 -20.14 -0.83
CA VAL A 59 -11.74 -21.40 -0.37
C VAL A 59 -11.88 -22.33 -1.56
N VAL A 60 -11.29 -23.51 -1.49
CA VAL A 60 -11.18 -24.44 -2.63
C VAL A 60 -11.77 -25.79 -2.26
N ALA A 61 -12.66 -26.31 -3.09
CA ALA A 61 -13.26 -27.63 -2.92
C ALA A 61 -12.22 -28.74 -3.05
N THR A 62 -12.36 -29.78 -2.22
CA THR A 62 -11.47 -30.96 -2.24
C THR A 62 -12.21 -32.27 -2.38
N ASP A 63 -13.54 -32.25 -2.48
CA ASP A 63 -14.30 -33.46 -2.77
C ASP A 63 -13.93 -34.02 -4.15
N ALA A 64 -14.18 -35.31 -4.34
CA ALA A 64 -13.74 -36.01 -5.55
C ALA A 64 -14.39 -35.50 -6.85
N GLN A 65 -15.57 -34.87 -6.76
CA GLN A 65 -16.33 -34.39 -7.91
C GLN A 65 -15.96 -32.94 -8.31
N HIS A 66 -15.57 -32.12 -7.34
CA HIS A 66 -15.29 -30.68 -7.53
C HIS A 66 -13.86 -30.31 -7.13
N LYS A 67 -12.94 -31.28 -7.07
CA LYS A 67 -11.55 -31.07 -6.64
C LYS A 67 -10.91 -29.90 -7.40
N GLY A 68 -10.49 -28.88 -6.66
CA GLY A 68 -9.82 -27.70 -7.21
C GLY A 68 -10.75 -26.56 -7.63
N LEU A 69 -12.08 -26.73 -7.52
CA LEU A 69 -13.03 -25.65 -7.78
C LEU A 69 -12.91 -24.54 -6.72
N LEU A 70 -12.83 -23.29 -7.16
CA LEU A 70 -12.84 -22.13 -6.28
C LEU A 70 -14.27 -21.87 -5.81
N LEU A 71 -14.52 -22.07 -4.51
CA LEU A 71 -15.83 -21.87 -3.89
C LEU A 71 -16.04 -20.43 -3.41
N GLY A 72 -14.94 -19.73 -3.11
CA GLY A 72 -14.98 -18.35 -2.68
C GLY A 72 -13.60 -17.71 -2.75
N SER A 73 -13.57 -16.42 -3.01
CA SER A 73 -12.36 -15.59 -2.93
C SER A 73 -12.75 -14.23 -2.40
N THR A 74 -11.87 -13.64 -1.62
CA THR A 74 -11.95 -12.20 -1.34
C THR A 74 -11.35 -11.42 -2.52
N ASP A 75 -11.56 -10.11 -2.48
CA ASP A 75 -10.68 -9.16 -3.16
C ASP A 75 -9.27 -9.25 -2.60
N THR A 76 -8.32 -8.62 -3.29
CA THR A 76 -6.92 -8.58 -2.88
C THR A 76 -6.68 -7.44 -1.89
N TRP A 77 -5.86 -7.66 -0.87
CA TRP A 77 -5.45 -6.64 0.10
C TRP A 77 -3.97 -6.79 0.47
N ASN A 78 -3.32 -5.78 1.02
CA ASN A 78 -1.89 -5.89 1.40
C ASN A 78 -1.70 -6.38 2.85
N LEU A 79 -0.78 -7.32 3.06
CA LEU A 79 -0.40 -7.78 4.40
C LEU A 79 0.49 -6.73 5.06
N LYS A 80 0.08 -6.27 6.25
CA LYS A 80 0.90 -5.38 7.08
C LYS A 80 2.03 -6.18 7.74
N ALA A 81 3.29 -5.96 7.34
CA ALA A 81 4.43 -6.48 8.10
C ALA A 81 4.83 -5.49 9.20
N GLY A 82 4.47 -5.81 10.44
CA GLY A 82 5.11 -5.26 11.65
C GLY A 82 4.21 -4.44 12.59
N GLY A 83 4.05 -4.95 13.82
CA GLY A 83 4.10 -4.18 15.08
C GLY A 83 2.83 -3.46 15.53
N ASP A 84 2.29 -3.92 16.67
CA ASP A 84 1.22 -3.35 17.48
C ASP A 84 1.16 -1.81 17.54
N ASP A 85 -0.03 -1.29 17.25
CA ASP A 85 -0.66 -0.27 18.09
C ASP A 85 -2.15 -0.62 18.18
N GLU A 86 -2.51 -1.37 19.23
CA GLU A 86 -3.90 -1.58 19.65
C GLU A 86 -4.50 -0.22 20.06
N GLY A 87 -5.05 0.54 19.11
CA GLY A 87 -5.77 1.77 19.41
C GLY A 87 -5.85 2.77 18.26
N SER A 88 -4.92 2.71 17.31
CA SER A 88 -5.05 3.47 16.08
C SER A 88 -5.93 2.67 15.12
N LYS A 89 -7.05 3.25 14.66
CA LYS A 89 -7.65 2.85 13.38
C LYS A 89 -6.59 3.12 12.32
N ALA A 90 -5.67 2.18 12.14
CA ALA A 90 -4.51 2.30 11.27
C ALA A 90 -5.04 2.49 9.85
N SER A 91 -5.12 3.76 9.43
CA SER A 91 -5.46 4.14 8.08
C SER A 91 -4.61 3.30 7.14
N GLU A 92 -5.25 2.62 6.21
CA GLU A 92 -4.56 1.87 5.17
C GLU A 92 -3.58 2.83 4.49
N SER A 93 -2.28 2.57 4.63
CA SER A 93 -1.26 3.42 4.02
C SER A 93 -1.30 3.19 2.52
N ILE A 94 -1.73 4.21 1.77
CA ILE A 94 -1.80 4.20 0.30
C ILE A 94 -0.41 4.15 -0.37
N LEU A 95 0.66 4.30 0.42
CA LEU A 95 2.06 4.29 -0.02
C LEU A 95 2.86 3.23 0.75
N LEU A 96 3.59 2.41 0.00
CA LEU A 96 4.42 1.32 0.54
C LEU A 96 5.91 1.65 0.42
N PHE A 97 6.67 1.41 1.49
CA PHE A 97 8.13 1.58 1.52
C PHE A 97 8.81 0.22 1.61
N LEU A 98 9.60 -0.13 0.60
CA LEU A 98 10.28 -1.41 0.48
C LEU A 98 11.81 -1.25 0.36
N PRO A 99 12.62 -2.02 1.10
CA PRO A 99 14.06 -2.03 0.89
C PRO A 99 14.41 -2.79 -0.40
N GLN A 100 15.27 -2.22 -1.25
CA GLN A 100 15.77 -2.86 -2.46
C GLN A 100 17.21 -2.43 -2.77
N ASP A 101 17.97 -3.23 -3.52
CA ASP A 101 19.27 -2.79 -4.08
C ASP A 101 19.01 -1.89 -5.30
N ILE A 102 19.11 -0.57 -5.11
CA ILE A 102 18.81 0.44 -6.15
C ILE A 102 19.94 1.46 -6.32
N SER A 103 21.07 1.24 -5.64
CA SER A 103 22.33 1.95 -5.80
C SER A 103 22.66 2.19 -7.29
N PRO A 104 23.09 3.40 -7.69
CA PRO A 104 23.51 4.52 -6.83
C PRO A 104 22.38 5.43 -6.36
N ARG A 105 21.10 5.09 -6.59
CA ARG A 105 19.97 5.88 -6.08
C ARG A 105 19.71 5.55 -4.61
N THR A 106 19.25 6.53 -3.85
CA THR A 106 18.82 6.35 -2.45
C THR A 106 17.35 5.95 -2.35
N TRP A 107 16.53 6.40 -3.30
CA TRP A 107 15.13 6.00 -3.43
C TRP A 107 14.69 5.95 -4.90
N LYS A 108 13.59 5.23 -5.17
CA LYS A 108 12.91 5.18 -6.46
C LYS A 108 11.42 4.96 -6.24
N LEU A 109 10.58 5.73 -6.92
CA LEU A 109 9.15 5.43 -7.07
C LEU A 109 8.93 4.44 -8.23
N ASP A 110 8.08 3.46 -7.99
CA ASP A 110 7.61 2.47 -8.95
C ASP A 110 6.08 2.55 -8.99
N VAL A 111 5.57 3.35 -9.92
CA VAL A 111 4.13 3.43 -10.20
C VAL A 111 3.75 2.24 -11.07
N ARG A 112 2.78 1.46 -10.61
CA ARG A 112 2.36 0.20 -11.24
C ARG A 112 0.98 0.39 -11.83
N GLU A 113 0.71 -0.26 -12.97
CA GLU A 113 -0.57 -0.09 -13.67
C GLU A 113 -1.76 -0.63 -12.85
N ASP A 114 -1.60 -1.80 -12.24
CA ASP A 114 -2.68 -2.54 -11.57
C ASP A 114 -2.50 -2.69 -10.05
N ASP A 115 -1.58 -1.93 -9.44
CA ASP A 115 -1.24 -2.07 -8.02
C ASP A 115 -0.79 -0.73 -7.42
N TYR A 116 -0.75 -0.64 -6.08
CA TYR A 116 -0.31 0.56 -5.38
C TYR A 116 1.14 0.91 -5.74
N PRO A 117 1.47 2.21 -5.81
CA PRO A 117 2.83 2.65 -6.02
C PRO A 117 3.73 2.20 -4.86
N VAL A 118 4.95 1.82 -5.21
CA VAL A 118 5.96 1.39 -4.24
C VAL A 118 7.15 2.33 -4.27
N VAL A 119 7.55 2.78 -3.08
CA VAL A 119 8.79 3.50 -2.89
C VAL A 119 9.86 2.52 -2.46
N TYR A 120 10.81 2.27 -3.35
CA TYR A 120 12.01 1.53 -3.01
C TYR A 120 13.02 2.45 -2.35
N ILE A 121 13.57 2.01 -1.23
CA ILE A 121 14.67 2.67 -0.52
C ILE A 121 15.89 1.76 -0.58
N ASP A 122 17.07 2.32 -0.82
CA ASP A 122 18.27 1.50 -0.95
C ASP A 122 18.55 0.74 0.34
N LYS A 123 18.76 -0.58 0.22
CA LYS A 123 19.00 -1.46 1.38
C LYS A 123 20.29 -1.15 2.14
N LYS A 124 21.20 -0.32 1.59
CA LYS A 124 22.40 0.14 2.31
C LYS A 124 22.08 1.22 3.36
N ILE A 125 20.91 1.85 3.30
CA ILE A 125 20.43 2.78 4.33
C ILE A 125 20.08 1.96 5.59
N PRO A 126 20.55 2.33 6.78
CA PRO A 126 20.14 1.65 8.01
C PRO A 126 18.64 1.80 8.27
N ASP A 127 17.97 0.68 8.56
CA ASP A 127 16.52 0.59 8.74
C ASP A 127 15.70 1.42 7.70
N PRO A 128 15.78 1.08 6.40
CA PRO A 128 15.27 1.90 5.30
C PRO A 128 13.81 2.33 5.44
N ARG A 129 12.99 1.43 6.01
CA ARG A 129 11.53 1.62 6.12
C ARG A 129 11.17 2.62 7.21
N THR A 130 11.84 2.55 8.35
CA THR A 130 11.63 3.47 9.46
C THR A 130 12.25 4.81 9.14
N TRP A 131 13.46 4.81 8.55
CA TRP A 131 14.13 6.01 8.09
C TRP A 131 13.24 6.82 7.14
N ALA A 132 12.72 6.22 6.07
CA ALA A 132 11.87 6.92 5.11
C ALA A 132 10.56 7.49 5.69
N ARG A 133 10.09 6.98 6.84
CA ARG A 133 8.86 7.46 7.48
C ARG A 133 9.09 8.55 8.52
N ASN A 134 10.28 8.58 9.12
CA ASN A 134 10.56 9.38 10.31
C ASN A 134 11.66 10.42 10.09
N ASP A 135 12.51 10.24 9.08
CA ASP A 135 13.59 11.18 8.77
C ASP A 135 13.01 12.52 8.29
N PRO A 136 13.30 13.64 8.99
CA PRO A 136 12.75 14.94 8.63
C PRO A 136 13.10 15.40 7.22
N VAL A 137 14.29 15.07 6.70
CA VAL A 137 14.70 15.43 5.33
C VAL A 137 13.87 14.64 4.33
N PHE A 138 13.76 13.33 4.51
CA PHE A 138 13.00 12.48 3.60
C PHE A 138 11.52 12.84 3.59
N VAL A 139 10.92 12.96 4.78
CA VAL A 139 9.50 13.29 4.93
C VAL A 139 9.17 14.65 4.32
N SER A 140 10.02 15.65 4.54
CA SER A 140 9.75 17.03 4.09
C SER A 140 10.10 17.30 2.63
N CYS A 141 11.08 16.58 2.06
CA CYS A 141 11.54 16.83 0.69
C CYS A 141 11.10 15.76 -0.30
N VAL A 142 11.08 14.49 0.11
CA VAL A 142 10.86 13.36 -0.80
C VAL A 142 9.38 12.98 -0.87
N LEU A 143 8.63 12.99 0.22
CA LEU A 143 7.18 12.69 0.15
C LEU A 143 6.39 13.66 -0.74
N PRO A 144 6.60 14.99 -0.69
CA PRO A 144 5.95 15.91 -1.62
C PRO A 144 6.27 15.57 -3.09
N ALA A 145 7.51 15.17 -3.38
CA ALA A 145 7.92 14.76 -4.72
C ALA A 145 7.24 13.45 -5.16
N ILE A 146 7.12 12.47 -4.26
CA ILE A 146 6.40 11.22 -4.53
C ILE A 146 4.93 11.49 -4.84
N ILE A 147 4.25 12.31 -4.01
CA ILE A 147 2.85 12.68 -4.24
C ILE A 147 2.69 13.31 -5.62
N ARG A 148 3.56 14.27 -5.95
CA ARG A 148 3.56 14.91 -7.27
C ARG A 148 3.71 13.89 -8.39
N GLU A 149 4.68 12.99 -8.30
CA GLU A 149 4.98 12.00 -9.35
C GLU A 149 3.81 11.00 -9.54
N VAL A 150 3.18 10.55 -8.46
CA VAL A 150 1.98 9.70 -8.53
C VAL A 150 0.84 10.40 -9.25
N PHE A 151 0.53 11.65 -8.88
CA PHE A 151 -0.58 12.36 -9.52
C PHE A 151 -0.25 12.86 -10.93
N ASP A 152 1.01 13.18 -11.22
CA ASP A 152 1.47 13.46 -12.58
C ASP A 152 1.15 12.25 -13.48
N ASP A 153 1.45 11.02 -13.03
CA ASP A 153 1.13 9.78 -13.76
C ASP A 153 -0.39 9.57 -13.91
N LEU A 154 -1.16 9.69 -12.82
CA LEU A 154 -2.62 9.56 -12.86
C LEU A 154 -3.28 10.54 -13.85
N LEU A 155 -2.76 11.77 -13.94
CA LEU A 155 -3.31 12.81 -14.80
C LEU A 155 -2.93 12.64 -16.28
N LEU A 156 -2.02 11.71 -16.65
CA LEU A 156 -1.69 11.41 -18.04
C LEU A 156 -2.87 10.79 -18.80
N ALA A 157 -3.71 9.99 -18.14
CA ALA A 157 -4.80 9.25 -18.76
C ALA A 157 -5.97 10.14 -19.24
N ASN A 158 -5.96 11.45 -18.92
CA ASN A 158 -7.01 12.45 -19.20
C ASN A 158 -8.43 12.04 -18.76
N THR A 159 -8.58 10.96 -18.00
CA THR A 159 -9.86 10.42 -17.57
C THR A 159 -9.68 9.84 -16.17
N PRO A 160 -10.73 9.83 -15.32
CA PRO A 160 -10.64 9.26 -14.00
C PRO A 160 -10.29 7.75 -14.06
N PRO A 161 -9.31 7.29 -13.28
CA PRO A 161 -8.91 5.89 -13.23
C PRO A 161 -10.01 5.02 -12.61
N VAL A 162 -10.08 3.76 -13.05
CA VAL A 162 -11.05 2.77 -12.54
C VAL A 162 -10.44 1.85 -11.48
N GLN A 163 -9.10 1.78 -11.44
CA GLN A 163 -8.32 0.95 -10.54
C GLN A 163 -8.55 1.35 -9.08
N ALA A 164 -8.63 0.37 -8.19
CA ALA A 164 -8.90 0.59 -6.76
C ALA A 164 -7.82 1.47 -6.11
N TRP A 165 -6.54 1.14 -6.34
CA TRP A 165 -5.42 1.91 -5.78
C TRP A 165 -5.50 3.39 -6.13
N ALA A 166 -5.80 3.71 -7.39
CA ALA A 166 -5.88 5.08 -7.88
C ALA A 166 -7.08 5.84 -7.28
N LYS A 167 -8.21 5.15 -7.06
CA LYS A 167 -9.37 5.71 -6.36
C LYS A 167 -9.05 6.08 -4.92
N ASP A 168 -8.22 5.29 -4.23
CA ASP A 168 -7.82 5.60 -2.85
C ASP A 168 -6.92 6.85 -2.80
N TRP A 169 -6.02 7.01 -3.77
CA TRP A 169 -5.23 8.23 -3.92
C TRP A 169 -6.13 9.44 -4.18
N LEU A 170 -7.15 9.31 -5.03
CA LEU A 170 -8.12 10.38 -5.27
C LEU A 170 -8.95 10.72 -4.03
N LEU A 171 -9.39 9.70 -3.28
CA LEU A 171 -10.11 9.89 -2.02
C LEU A 171 -9.22 10.61 -1.00
N TRP A 172 -7.95 10.22 -0.90
CA TRP A 172 -6.98 10.89 -0.04
C TRP A 172 -6.77 12.36 -0.45
N ALA A 173 -6.64 12.66 -1.74
CA ALA A 173 -6.52 14.03 -2.22
C ALA A 173 -7.77 14.87 -1.91
N ASP A 174 -8.97 14.31 -1.99
CA ASP A 174 -10.20 15.00 -1.60
C ASP A 174 -10.21 15.33 -0.09
N THR A 175 -9.56 14.52 0.75
CA THR A 175 -9.40 14.87 2.17
C THR A 175 -8.48 16.07 2.40
N LEU A 176 -7.58 16.38 1.46
CA LEU A 176 -6.66 17.52 1.51
C LEU A 176 -7.26 18.76 0.85
N MET A 177 -7.95 18.57 -0.27
CA MET A 177 -8.56 19.64 -1.06
C MET A 177 -10.05 19.38 -1.32
N PRO A 178 -10.91 19.44 -0.30
CA PRO A 178 -12.32 19.09 -0.44
C PRO A 178 -13.01 19.88 -1.56
N GLY A 179 -13.64 19.15 -2.49
CA GLY A 179 -14.38 19.75 -3.59
C GLY A 179 -13.53 20.29 -4.75
N LYS A 180 -12.19 20.17 -4.70
CA LYS A 180 -11.31 20.47 -5.84
C LYS A 180 -11.01 19.22 -6.66
N ALA A 181 -11.95 18.83 -7.52
CA ALA A 181 -11.77 17.67 -8.40
C ALA A 181 -10.53 17.84 -9.32
N PRO A 182 -9.82 16.75 -9.66
CA PRO A 182 -8.69 16.84 -10.58
C PRO A 182 -9.11 17.31 -11.98
N PRO A 183 -8.30 18.15 -12.65
CA PRO A 183 -8.62 18.75 -13.94
C PRO A 183 -8.35 17.76 -15.09
N TRP A 184 -9.10 16.66 -15.15
CA TRP A 184 -8.86 15.53 -16.06
C TRP A 184 -8.72 15.92 -17.53
N ASN A 185 -9.64 16.78 -18.00
CA ASN A 185 -9.76 17.18 -19.40
C ASN A 185 -9.06 18.50 -19.73
N ASP A 186 -8.41 19.14 -18.75
CA ASP A 186 -7.78 20.44 -18.97
C ASP A 186 -6.35 20.29 -19.50
N GLY A 187 -5.80 21.42 -19.93
CA GLY A 187 -4.42 21.50 -20.40
C GLY A 187 -3.39 21.27 -19.29
N ARG A 188 -2.15 21.02 -19.72
CA ARG A 188 -0.98 20.87 -18.83
C ARG A 188 -0.87 21.99 -17.77
N PRO A 189 -1.08 23.29 -18.08
CA PRO A 189 -0.97 24.34 -17.07
C PRO A 189 -1.95 24.19 -15.92
N GLN A 190 -3.21 23.83 -16.20
CA GLN A 190 -4.24 23.62 -15.19
C GLN A 190 -3.93 22.40 -14.33
N LYS A 191 -3.46 21.30 -14.94
CA LYS A 191 -3.00 20.11 -14.24
C LYS A 191 -1.84 20.42 -13.29
N GLN A 192 -0.84 21.17 -13.77
CA GLN A 192 0.30 21.58 -12.96
C GLN A 192 -0.09 22.50 -11.80
N ALA A 193 -1.02 23.43 -12.02
CA ALA A 193 -1.54 24.29 -10.96
C ALA A 193 -2.29 23.48 -9.89
N TRP A 194 -3.15 22.55 -10.29
CA TRP A 194 -3.87 21.68 -9.35
C TRP A 194 -2.91 20.77 -8.56
N LEU A 195 -1.86 20.25 -9.20
CA LEU A 195 -0.80 19.48 -8.53
C LEU A 195 -0.03 20.30 -7.51
N ALA A 196 0.31 21.56 -7.85
CA ALA A 196 0.97 22.47 -6.93
C ALA A 196 0.07 22.73 -5.71
N ASP A 197 -1.21 23.04 -5.93
CA ASP A 197 -2.20 23.21 -4.85
C ASP A 197 -2.29 21.97 -3.94
N LEU A 198 -2.28 20.77 -4.52
CA LEU A 198 -2.33 19.51 -3.77
C LEU A 198 -1.11 19.35 -2.87
N VAL A 199 0.08 19.56 -3.43
CA VAL A 199 1.34 19.45 -2.70
C VAL A 199 1.44 20.51 -1.61
N ASP A 200 1.04 21.76 -1.89
CA ASP A 200 1.02 22.84 -0.91
C ASP A 200 0.05 22.52 0.23
N SER A 201 -1.15 22.00 -0.09
CA SER A 201 -2.14 21.58 0.90
C SER A 201 -1.62 20.46 1.80
N PHE A 202 -0.92 19.48 1.22
CA PHE A 202 -0.24 18.43 1.99
C PHE A 202 0.84 19.01 2.90
N CYS A 203 1.77 19.79 2.34
CA CYS A 203 2.88 20.38 3.09
C CYS A 203 2.41 21.26 4.24
N GLN A 204 1.38 22.08 4.01
CA GLN A 204 0.78 22.95 5.02
C GLN A 204 0.08 22.15 6.12
N ARG A 205 -0.76 21.16 5.76
CA ARG A 205 -1.50 20.35 6.73
C ARG A 205 -0.57 19.60 7.69
N HIS A 206 0.60 19.20 7.21
CA HIS A 206 1.54 18.39 7.98
C HIS A 206 2.77 19.15 8.48
N GLY A 207 2.85 20.47 8.27
CA GLY A 207 3.94 21.31 8.80
C GLY A 207 5.33 20.90 8.28
N MET A 208 5.43 20.49 7.01
CA MET A 208 6.66 19.91 6.45
C MET A 208 7.86 20.86 6.53
N LEU A 209 7.64 22.16 6.27
CA LEU A 209 8.70 23.16 6.38
C LEU A 209 9.16 23.32 7.83
N ASP A 210 8.22 23.42 8.77
CA ASP A 210 8.52 23.59 10.20
C ASP A 210 9.29 22.38 10.75
N LEU A 211 8.92 21.17 10.32
CA LEU A 211 9.63 19.93 10.65
C LEU A 211 11.10 19.97 10.18
N LEU A 212 11.32 20.36 8.92
CA LEU A 212 12.66 20.45 8.34
C LEU A 212 13.51 21.53 9.01
N VAL A 213 12.96 22.74 9.18
CA VAL A 213 13.66 23.87 9.82
C VAL A 213 14.01 23.52 11.26
N GLY A 214 13.08 22.96 12.03
CA GLY A 214 13.32 22.60 13.42
C GLY A 214 14.45 21.58 13.58
N MET A 215 14.59 20.63 12.65
CA MET A 215 15.72 19.70 12.64
C MET A 215 17.04 20.41 12.30
N LEU A 216 17.07 21.26 11.27
CA LEU A 216 18.27 21.99 10.87
C LEU A 216 18.77 22.96 11.95
N GLU A 217 17.87 23.61 12.68
CA GLU A 217 18.22 24.47 13.81
C GLU A 217 18.84 23.68 14.97
N GLN A 218 18.36 22.47 15.25
CA GLN A 218 18.92 21.60 16.28
C GLN A 218 20.33 21.14 15.91
N GLU A 219 20.56 20.78 14.64
CA GLU A 219 21.90 20.41 14.16
C GLU A 219 22.88 21.58 14.18
N ALA A 220 22.43 22.80 13.86
CA ALA A 220 23.28 23.99 13.91
C ALA A 220 23.67 24.42 15.34
N ALA A 221 22.91 23.99 16.34
CA ALA A 221 23.15 24.28 17.74
C ALA A 221 24.03 23.23 18.47
N ALA A 222 24.31 22.09 17.82
CA ALA A 222 25.11 20.97 18.35
C ALA A 222 26.59 21.08 17.97
#